data_AF-A0A429BJR8-F1
#
_entry.id   AF-A0A429BJR8-F1
#
_cell.length_a   1.000
_cell.length_b   1.000
_cell.length_c   1.000
_cell.angle_alpha   90.00
_cell.angle_beta   90.00
_cell.angle_gamma   90.00
#
_symmetry.space_group_name_H-M   'P 1'
#
loop_
_entity.id
_entity.type
_entity.pdbx_description
1 polymer ?
#
loop_
_entity_poly.entity_id
_entity_poly.type
_entity_poly.pdbx_seq_one_letter_code
_entity_poly.pdbx_strand_id
1 'polypeptide(L)'
;MLTHDAEWLDEDLAYAKAHRRNELEKCPGCGLPLSETTDPENEGMYEAPPPMRCHACTPLEHRKSEYTESPPGLLYRVYLKVRSVLR
;
A
#
# COMPACT_ATOMS: atom_id res chain seq x y z
N MET A 1 -11.38 -28.50 26.79
CA MET A 1 -10.27 -27.59 26.48
C MET A 1 -9.89 -27.84 25.04
N LEU A 2 -10.28 -26.95 24.11
CA LEU A 2 -9.91 -27.09 22.70
C LEU A 2 -8.58 -26.35 22.51
N THR A 3 -7.51 -27.11 22.35
CA THR A 3 -6.22 -26.59 21.92
C THR A 3 -6.28 -26.49 20.41
N HIS A 4 -6.45 -25.29 19.88
CA HIS A 4 -6.32 -25.05 18.45
C HIS A 4 -4.83 -25.02 18.14
N ASP A 5 -4.38 -25.75 17.13
CA ASP A 5 -3.03 -25.60 16.62
C ASP A 5 -2.83 -24.14 16.16
N ALA A 6 -1.60 -23.62 16.31
CA ALA A 6 -1.30 -22.27 15.85
C ALA A 6 -1.59 -22.18 14.35
N GLU A 7 -2.49 -21.26 13.96
CA GLU A 7 -2.86 -21.04 12.55
C GLU A 7 -1.67 -20.58 11.70
N TRP A 8 -0.63 -20.06 12.35
CA TRP A 8 0.60 -19.60 11.73
C TRP A 8 1.72 -20.59 12.04
N LEU A 9 2.38 -21.04 10.99
CA LEU A 9 3.61 -21.80 11.07
C LEU A 9 4.75 -20.86 11.48
N ASP A 10 5.83 -21.44 12.01
CA ASP A 10 7.06 -20.68 12.30
C ASP A 10 7.60 -19.97 11.05
N GLU A 11 7.37 -20.57 9.87
CA GLU A 11 7.72 -19.99 8.58
C GLU A 11 6.91 -18.72 8.27
N ASP A 12 5.60 -18.70 8.56
CA ASP A 12 4.76 -17.51 8.36
C ASP A 12 5.24 -16.35 9.23
N LEU A 13 5.62 -16.65 10.48
CA LEU A 13 6.21 -15.69 11.40
C LEU A 13 7.56 -15.18 10.90
N ALA A 14 8.39 -16.06 10.31
CA ALA A 14 9.67 -15.68 9.74
C ALA A 14 9.48 -14.73 8.55
N TYR A 15 8.55 -15.02 7.63
CA TYR A 15 8.22 -14.14 6.52
C TYR A 15 7.67 -12.79 6.98
N ALA A 16 6.77 -12.78 7.96
CA ALA A 16 6.22 -11.52 8.49
C ALA A 16 7.29 -10.64 9.14
N LYS A 17 8.23 -11.24 9.88
CA LYS A 17 9.38 -10.53 10.47
C LYS A 17 10.32 -9.99 9.39
N ALA A 18 10.63 -10.80 8.37
CA ALA A 18 11.48 -10.39 7.26
C ALA A 18 10.85 -9.23 6.47
N HIS A 19 9.55 -9.33 6.17
CA HIS A 19 8.78 -8.27 5.53
C HIS A 19 8.81 -6.99 6.37
N ARG A 20 8.56 -7.08 7.69
CA ARG A 20 8.60 -5.92 8.58
C ARG A 20 9.98 -5.26 8.59
N ARG A 21 11.06 -6.05 8.62
CA ARG A 21 12.43 -5.52 8.55
C ARG A 21 12.67 -4.79 7.23
N ASN A 22 12.29 -5.40 6.11
CA ASN A 22 12.41 -4.77 4.79
C ASN A 22 11.66 -3.43 4.70
N GLU A 23 10.45 -3.35 5.25
CA GLU A 23 9.70 -2.08 5.29
C GLU A 23 10.38 -1.01 6.17
N LEU A 24 11.03 -1.41 7.26
CA LEU A 24 11.78 -0.51 8.13
C LEU A 24 13.11 -0.05 7.51
N GLU A 25 13.66 -0.81 6.58
CA GLU A 25 14.89 -0.49 5.86
C GLU A 25 14.65 0.38 4.62
N LYS A 26 13.41 0.83 4.36
CA LYS A 26 13.10 1.76 3.26
C LYS A 26 13.22 3.22 3.70
N CYS A 27 13.72 4.06 2.79
CA CYS A 27 13.73 5.51 2.96
C CYS A 27 12.29 6.04 3.04
N PRO A 28 11.92 6.86 4.06
CA PRO A 28 10.55 7.37 4.21
C PRO A 28 10.15 8.39 3.13
N GLY A 29 11.11 8.91 2.36
CA GLY A 29 10.86 9.83 1.25
C GLY A 29 10.64 9.10 -0.08
N CYS A 30 11.66 8.39 -0.57
CA CYS A 30 11.64 7.76 -1.88
C CYS A 30 11.22 6.28 -1.88
N GLY A 31 11.14 5.62 -0.72
CA GLY A 31 10.74 4.21 -0.58
C GLY A 31 11.81 3.18 -1.00
N LEU A 32 12.98 3.61 -1.46
CA LEU A 32 14.10 2.74 -1.82
C LEU A 32 14.87 2.24 -0.59
N PRO A 33 15.67 1.16 -0.69
CA PRO A 33 16.44 0.64 0.43
C PRO A 33 17.45 1.67 0.97
N LEU A 34 17.47 1.87 2.28
CA LEU A 34 18.41 2.75 2.98
C LEU A 34 19.85 2.27 2.82
N SER A 35 20.07 0.96 2.86
CA SER A 35 21.40 0.38 2.67
C SER A 35 22.03 0.76 1.32
N GLU A 36 21.21 0.97 0.28
CA GLU A 36 21.66 1.38 -1.05
C GLU A 36 21.73 2.91 -1.15
N THR A 37 20.65 3.60 -0.78
CA THR A 37 20.52 5.06 -0.94
C THR A 37 21.41 5.89 -0.03
N THR A 38 21.92 5.30 1.06
CA THR A 38 22.88 5.95 1.97
C THR A 38 24.31 5.46 1.77
N ASP A 39 24.55 4.56 0.82
CA ASP A 39 25.90 4.13 0.46
C ASP A 39 26.66 5.30 -0.19
N PRO A 40 27.83 5.71 0.34
CA PRO A 40 28.66 6.75 -0.27
C PRO A 40 29.04 6.46 -1.72
N GLU A 41 29.13 5.19 -2.14
CA GLU A 41 29.45 4.83 -3.53
C GLU A 41 28.34 5.21 -4.52
N ASN A 42 27.11 5.42 -4.04
CA ASN A 42 25.96 5.80 -4.86
C ASN A 42 25.74 7.32 -4.92
N GLU A 43 26.64 8.14 -4.36
CA GLU A 43 26.52 9.59 -4.43
C GLU A 43 26.50 10.08 -5.89
N GLY A 44 25.44 10.82 -6.25
CA GLY A 44 25.25 11.33 -7.61
C GLY A 44 24.75 10.31 -8.64
N MET A 45 24.45 9.07 -8.24
CA MET A 45 24.04 7.99 -9.15
C MET A 45 22.53 7.95 -9.43
N TYR A 46 21.72 8.68 -8.67
CA TYR A 46 20.26 8.72 -8.82
C TYR A 46 19.80 9.90 -9.67
N GLU A 47 18.87 9.62 -10.60
CA GLU A 47 18.17 10.63 -11.40
C GLU A 47 16.66 10.57 -11.13
N ALA A 48 16.02 11.72 -10.99
CA ALA A 48 14.57 11.85 -10.90
C ALA A 48 14.03 12.46 -12.21
N PRO A 49 13.49 11.66 -13.14
CA PRO A 49 12.96 12.18 -14.39
C PRO A 49 11.71 13.05 -14.15
N PRO A 50 11.32 13.88 -15.14
CA PRO A 50 10.07 14.63 -15.08
C PRO A 50 8.87 13.70 -14.82
N PRO A 51 7.83 14.19 -14.13
CA PRO A 51 6.65 13.39 -13.82
C PRO A 51 5.98 12.89 -15.10
N MET A 52 5.63 11.60 -15.11
CA MET A 52 4.90 10.99 -16.23
C MET A 52 3.40 11.26 -16.09
N ARG A 53 2.79 11.82 -17.13
CA ARG A 53 1.34 11.97 -17.19
C ARG A 53 0.67 10.65 -17.58
N CYS A 54 -0.28 10.18 -16.77
CA CYS A 54 -1.17 9.09 -17.17
C CYS A 54 -2.38 9.63 -17.94
N HIS A 55 -2.45 9.31 -19.23
CA HIS A 55 -3.58 9.70 -20.09
C HIS A 55 -4.89 9.01 -19.72
N ALA A 56 -4.85 7.83 -19.08
CA ALA A 56 -6.04 7.16 -18.57
C ALA A 56 -6.56 7.76 -17.25
N CYS A 57 -5.66 8.19 -16.36
CA CYS A 57 -6.06 8.84 -15.10
C CYS A 57 -6.52 10.28 -15.30
N THR A 58 -6.04 10.96 -16.34
CA THR A 58 -6.47 12.34 -16.67
C THR A 58 -7.99 12.50 -16.72
N PRO A 59 -8.75 11.74 -17.55
CA PRO A 59 -10.21 11.86 -17.58
C PRO A 59 -10.86 11.37 -16.28
N LEU A 60 -10.26 10.42 -15.55
CA LEU A 60 -10.77 9.98 -14.24
C LEU A 60 -10.72 11.11 -13.21
N GLU A 61 -9.60 11.82 -13.11
CA GLU A 61 -9.45 12.95 -12.19
C GLU A 61 -10.34 14.13 -12.60
N HIS A 62 -10.47 14.42 -13.90
CA HIS A 62 -11.45 15.39 -14.38
C HIS A 62 -12.86 15.02 -13.93
N ARG A 63 -13.29 13.77 -14.15
CA ARG A 63 -14.60 13.29 -13.70
C ARG A 63 -14.76 13.37 -12.19
N LYS A 64 -13.78 12.97 -11.39
CA LYS A 64 -13.86 13.11 -9.91
C LYS A 64 -14.04 14.57 -9.50
N SER A 65 -13.29 15.49 -10.12
CA SER A 65 -13.32 16.91 -9.77
C SER A 65 -14.71 17.53 -9.98
N GLU A 66 -15.45 17.08 -11.00
CA GLU A 66 -16.84 17.49 -11.28
C GLU A 66 -17.80 17.19 -10.12
N TYR A 67 -17.48 16.21 -9.28
CA TYR A 67 -18.35 15.75 -8.17
C TYR A 67 -17.80 16.06 -6.77
N THR A 68 -16.77 16.91 -6.65
CA THR A 68 -16.15 17.28 -5.36
C THR A 68 -17.15 17.94 -4.40
N GLU A 69 -18.13 18.68 -4.94
CA GLU A 69 -19.18 19.39 -4.17
C GLU A 69 -20.59 18.76 -4.39
N SER A 70 -20.65 17.53 -4.90
CA SER A 70 -21.91 16.91 -5.33
C SER A 70 -22.81 16.42 -4.19
N PRO A 71 -24.13 16.27 -4.46
CA PRO A 71 -25.09 15.83 -3.47
C PRO A 71 -24.75 14.44 -2.91
N PRO A 72 -25.08 14.18 -1.63
CA PRO A 72 -24.87 12.87 -1.00
C PRO A 72 -25.59 11.77 -1.79
N GLY A 73 -24.95 10.61 -1.94
CA GLY A 73 -25.56 9.42 -2.59
C GLY A 73 -24.85 8.88 -3.84
N LEU A 74 -23.72 9.45 -4.27
CA LEU A 74 -22.88 8.83 -5.29
C LEU A 74 -22.28 7.52 -4.78
N LEU A 75 -22.56 6.43 -5.50
CA LEU A 75 -22.18 5.08 -5.10
C LEU A 75 -20.75 4.77 -5.52
N TYR A 76 -19.86 4.68 -4.54
CA TYR A 76 -18.61 3.93 -4.67
C TYR A 76 -18.90 2.46 -4.35
N ARG A 77 -18.21 1.52 -5.03
CA ARG A 77 -18.35 0.09 -4.74
C ARG A 77 -17.80 -0.19 -3.34
N VAL A 78 -18.70 -0.46 -2.39
CA VAL A 78 -18.39 -0.79 -1.00
C VAL A 78 -19.03 -2.13 -0.65
N TYR A 79 -18.34 -2.93 0.17
CA TYR A 79 -18.76 -4.28 0.53
C TYR A 79 -19.11 -4.36 2.02
N LEU A 80 -20.27 -4.92 2.32
CA LEU A 80 -20.78 -5.13 3.69
C LEU A 80 -20.27 -6.47 4.23
N LYS A 81 -19.63 -6.48 5.40
CA LYS A 81 -19.29 -7.74 6.09
C LYS A 81 -20.58 -8.43 6.54
N VAL A 82 -20.85 -9.62 5.99
CA VAL A 82 -21.99 -10.44 6.40
C VAL A 82 -21.77 -10.90 7.84
N ARG A 83 -22.70 -10.53 8.73
CA ARG A 83 -22.95 -11.26 9.99
C ARG A 83 -24.11 -12.22 9.72
N SER A 84 -23.88 -13.50 9.94
CA SER A 84 -24.91 -14.55 9.91
C SER A 84 -24.83 -15.31 11.25
N VAL A 85 -25.89 -15.68 11.95
CA VAL A 85 -27.31 -15.64 11.61
C VAL A 85 -28.14 -16.07 12.86
N LEU A 86 -29.39 -15.62 12.90
CA LEU A 86 -30.60 -16.19 13.53
C LEU A 86 -30.49 -17.03 14.82
N ARG A 87 -31.21 -16.58 15.87
CA ARG A 87 -32.42 -17.31 16.33
C ARG A 87 -33.47 -16.32 16.78
#